data_AF-A0A2N0V751-F1
#
_entry.id   AF-A0A2N0V751-F1
#
_cell.length_a   1.000
_cell.length_b   1.000
_cell.length_c   1.000
_cell.angle_alpha   90.00
_cell.angle_beta   90.00
_cell.angle_gamma   90.00
#
_symmetry.space_group_name_H-M   'P 1'
#
loop_
_entity.id
_entity.type
_entity.pdbx_description
1 polymer ?
#
loop_
_entity_poly.entity_id
_entity_poly.type
_entity_poly.pdbx_seq_one_letter_code
_entity_poly.pdbx_strand_id
1 'polypeptide(L)'
;MIEALLAVLTLTLIVCWRCACQTSSGEHYAAQQPAQSQSSPFLPEDAVLRRHVISLVHHEIEATLPPRPSDSVLLRHHQALLMAKLEQRLAELRHYRAC
;
A
#
# COMPACT_ATOMS: atom_id res chain seq x y z
N MET A 1 -17.69 -40.32 -10.02
CA MET A 1 -17.16 -40.25 -8.64
C MET A 1 -15.77 -39.62 -8.57
N ILE A 2 -14.88 -39.88 -9.54
CA ILE A 2 -13.51 -39.30 -9.57
C ILE A 2 -13.52 -37.77 -9.75
N GLU A 3 -14.37 -37.24 -10.62
CA GLU A 3 -14.53 -35.78 -10.84
C GLU A 3 -14.85 -35.01 -9.54
N ALA A 4 -15.69 -35.58 -8.68
CA ALA A 4 -16.05 -34.96 -7.41
C ALA A 4 -14.88 -34.93 -6.42
N LEU A 5 -14.02 -35.96 -6.43
CA LEU A 5 -12.82 -36.00 -5.59
C LEU A 5 -11.77 -34.98 -6.05
N LEU A 6 -11.61 -34.80 -7.36
CA LEU A 6 -10.70 -33.79 -7.92
C LEU A 6 -11.17 -32.37 -7.59
N ALA A 7 -12.47 -32.09 -7.68
CA ALA A 7 -13.03 -30.78 -7.34
C ALA A 7 -12.86 -30.44 -5.85
N VAL A 8 -13.04 -31.40 -4.95
CA VAL A 8 -12.84 -31.17 -3.51
C VAL A 8 -11.37 -30.89 -3.21
N LEU A 9 -10.44 -31.60 -3.87
CA LEU A 9 -9.01 -31.46 -3.65
C LEU A 9 -8.45 -30.13 -4.21
N THR A 10 -8.96 -29.64 -5.33
CA THR A 10 -8.58 -28.32 -5.85
C THR A 10 -9.11 -27.20 -4.96
N LEU A 11 -10.35 -27.30 -4.47
CA LEU A 11 -10.92 -26.32 -3.56
C LEU A 11 -10.17 -26.27 -2.23
N THR A 12 -9.76 -27.41 -1.67
CA THR A 12 -8.94 -27.43 -0.44
C THR A 12 -7.56 -26.84 -0.66
N LEU A 13 -6.90 -27.10 -1.79
CA LEU A 13 -5.61 -26.49 -2.13
C LEU A 13 -5.73 -24.97 -2.34
N ILE A 14 -6.79 -24.49 -3.00
CA ILE A 14 -7.06 -23.06 -3.17
C ILE A 14 -7.32 -22.39 -1.83
N VAL A 15 -8.10 -23.02 -0.94
CA VAL A 15 -8.36 -22.51 0.41
C VAL A 15 -7.09 -22.50 1.25
N CYS A 16 -6.29 -23.56 1.24
CA CYS A 16 -5.00 -23.62 1.93
C CYS A 16 -4.02 -22.57 1.42
N TRP A 17 -3.95 -22.35 0.11
CA TRP A 17 -3.14 -21.29 -0.49
C TRP A 17 -3.60 -19.91 -0.02
N ARG A 18 -4.92 -19.67 -0.02
CA ARG A 18 -5.50 -18.39 0.41
C ARG A 18 -5.26 -18.14 1.90
N CYS A 19 -5.37 -19.16 2.75
CA CYS A 19 -5.09 -19.09 4.18
C CYS A 19 -3.60 -18.87 4.48
N ALA A 20 -2.70 -19.59 3.80
CA ALA A 20 -1.25 -19.42 3.96
C ALA A 20 -0.77 -18.05 3.46
N CYS A 21 -1.36 -17.51 2.39
CA CYS A 21 -1.05 -16.16 1.92
C CYS A 21 -1.68 -15.05 2.79
N GLN A 22 -2.80 -15.30 3.47
CA GLN A 22 -3.41 -14.32 4.37
C GLN A 22 -2.65 -14.14 5.68
N THR A 23 -1.97 -15.19 6.16
CA THR A 23 -1.25 -15.12 7.45
C THR A 23 -0.08 -14.14 7.47
N SER A 24 0.41 -13.69 6.31
CA SER A 24 1.48 -12.68 6.24
C SER A 24 0.98 -11.24 6.33
N SER A 25 -0.34 -11.02 6.28
CA SER A 25 -0.95 -9.68 6.22
C SER A 25 -1.87 -9.36 7.41
N GLY A 26 -1.94 -10.23 8.42
CA GLY A 26 -2.99 -10.21 9.43
C GLY A 26 -2.50 -10.36 10.87
N GLU A 27 -1.38 -9.74 11.25
CA GLU A 27 -1.12 -9.49 12.68
C GLU A 27 -1.78 -8.17 13.09
N HIS A 28 -2.95 -8.30 13.72
CA HIS A 28 -3.61 -7.36 14.65
C HIS A 28 -3.61 -5.85 14.29
N TYR A 29 -4.67 -5.38 13.64
CA TYR A 29 -5.20 -4.04 13.91
C TYR A 29 -6.63 -4.15 14.46
N ALA A 30 -6.70 -4.55 15.73
CA ALA A 30 -7.81 -4.16 16.58
C ALA A 30 -7.53 -2.72 17.02
N ALA A 31 -8.43 -1.80 16.66
CA ALA A 31 -8.43 -0.38 17.00
C ALA A 31 -7.22 0.43 16.49
N GLN A 32 -7.45 1.28 15.49
CA GLN A 32 -7.32 2.73 15.72
C GLN A 32 -7.94 3.52 14.57
N GLN A 33 -8.96 4.30 14.93
CA GLN A 33 -9.31 5.54 14.26
C GLN A 33 -8.10 6.50 14.21
N PRO A 34 -8.09 7.47 13.29
CA PRO A 34 -6.92 8.28 12.99
C PRO A 34 -6.69 9.30 14.12
N ALA A 35 -5.94 8.90 15.14
CA ALA A 35 -5.24 9.88 15.95
C ALA A 35 -4.12 10.44 15.08
N GLN A 36 -4.39 11.60 14.47
CA GLN A 36 -3.37 12.49 13.95
C GLN A 36 -2.34 12.73 15.07
N SER A 37 -1.29 11.93 15.06
CA SER A 37 -0.09 12.23 15.81
C SER A 37 0.61 13.31 15.02
N GLN A 38 0.25 14.56 15.31
CA GLN A 38 1.05 15.72 14.96
C GLN A 38 2.38 15.62 15.71
N SER A 39 3.27 14.77 15.25
CA SER A 39 4.61 14.62 15.80
C SER A 39 5.56 14.58 14.62
N SER A 40 5.92 15.79 14.18
CA SER A 40 6.89 16.12 13.15
C SER A 40 6.69 15.44 11.77
N PRO A 41 7.10 16.10 10.68
CA PRO A 41 7.15 15.51 9.34
C PRO A 41 8.26 14.43 9.24
N PHE A 42 8.20 13.42 10.10
CA PHE A 42 9.23 12.41 10.24
C PHE A 42 8.78 11.05 9.70
N LEU A 43 9.70 10.33 9.05
CA LEU A 43 9.44 9.01 8.48
C LEU A 43 9.75 7.91 9.54
N PRO A 44 8.76 7.16 10.04
CA PRO A 44 8.97 6.24 11.17
C PRO A 44 10.02 5.14 10.92
N GLU A 45 10.70 4.72 12.00
CA GLU A 45 11.67 3.60 12.02
C GLU A 45 11.00 2.24 11.74
N ASP A 46 9.73 2.10 12.12
CA ASP A 46 8.97 0.87 11.89
C ASP A 46 8.66 0.69 10.40
N ALA A 47 8.88 -0.52 9.89
CA ALA A 47 8.58 -0.88 8.52
C ALA A 47 7.07 -0.87 8.22
N VAL A 48 6.23 -1.26 9.17
CA VAL A 48 4.76 -1.27 8.98
C VAL A 48 4.26 0.16 8.90
N LEU A 49 4.62 0.98 9.89
CA LEU A 49 4.19 2.37 9.93
C LEU A 49 4.75 3.18 8.75
N ARG A 50 5.98 2.92 8.31
CA ARG A 50 6.55 3.53 7.10
C ARG A 50 5.73 3.22 5.85
N ARG A 51 5.33 1.96 5.66
CA ARG A 51 4.47 1.57 4.52
C ARG A 51 3.14 2.30 4.56
N HIS A 52 2.55 2.44 5.75
CA HIS A 52 1.30 3.17 5.93
C HIS A 52 1.46 4.65 5.56
N VAL A 53 2.51 5.31 6.06
CA VAL A 53 2.81 6.72 5.73
C VAL A 53 3.03 6.89 4.22
N ILE A 54 3.81 6.01 3.58
CA ILE A 54 4.01 6.07 2.12
C ILE A 54 2.67 5.94 1.37
N SER A 55 1.80 5.00 1.78
CA SER A 55 0.49 4.81 1.15
C SER A 55 -0.43 6.02 1.37
N LEU A 56 -0.39 6.64 2.54
CA LEU A 56 -1.17 7.84 2.84
C LEU A 56 -0.74 9.01 1.95
N VAL A 57 0.57 9.26 1.88
CA VAL A 57 1.15 10.32 1.02
C VAL A 57 0.83 10.05 -0.45
N HIS A 58 0.91 8.80 -0.90
CA HIS A 58 0.53 8.41 -2.26
C HIS A 58 -0.92 8.80 -2.58
N HIS A 59 -1.86 8.44 -1.69
CA HIS A 59 -3.27 8.79 -1.87
C HIS A 59 -3.54 10.29 -1.85
N GLU A 60 -2.86 11.05 -0.98
CA GLU A 60 -2.97 12.51 -0.94
C GLU A 60 -2.51 13.16 -2.26
N ILE A 61 -1.38 12.68 -2.80
CA ILE A 61 -0.85 13.15 -4.08
C ILE A 61 -1.80 12.79 -5.23
N GLU A 62 -2.32 11.56 -5.26
CA GLU A 62 -3.32 11.13 -6.25
C GLU A 62 -4.59 11.97 -6.19
N ALA A 63 -5.08 12.29 -4.99
CA ALA A 63 -6.27 13.13 -4.80
C ALA A 63 -6.05 14.58 -5.28
N THR A 64 -4.81 15.06 -5.27
CA THR A 64 -4.44 16.40 -5.75
C THR A 64 -4.22 16.45 -7.27
N LEU A 65 -3.93 15.31 -7.89
CA LEU A 65 -3.69 15.20 -9.32
C LEU A 65 -5.00 15.04 -10.11
N PRO A 66 -5.00 15.37 -11.41
CA PRO A 66 -6.13 15.07 -12.28
C PRO A 66 -6.40 13.56 -12.33
N PRO A 67 -7.65 13.16 -12.63
CA PRO A 67 -8.04 11.77 -12.70
C PRO A 67 -7.18 10.99 -13.68
N ARG A 68 -7.01 9.70 -13.41
CA ARG A 68 -6.15 8.81 -14.19
C ARG A 68 -6.61 8.77 -15.66
N PRO A 69 -5.72 9.09 -16.62
CA PRO A 69 -6.06 9.04 -18.03
C PRO A 69 -6.17 7.60 -18.54
N SER A 70 -6.98 7.37 -19.58
CA SER A 70 -7.17 6.05 -20.20
C SER A 70 -6.12 5.71 -21.28
N ASP A 71 -5.51 6.72 -21.90
CA ASP A 71 -4.47 6.52 -22.92
C ASP A 71 -3.17 5.98 -22.27
N SER A 72 -2.59 4.96 -22.87
CA SER A 72 -1.35 4.32 -22.40
C SER A 72 -0.13 5.25 -22.32
N VAL A 73 0.00 6.23 -23.23
CA VAL A 73 1.11 7.20 -23.22
C VAL A 73 0.92 8.19 -22.07
N LEU A 74 -0.29 8.76 -21.98
CA LEU A 74 -0.63 9.69 -20.91
C LEU A 74 -0.61 9.00 -19.54
N LEU A 75 -0.99 7.73 -19.47
CA LEU A 75 -0.95 6.94 -18.24
C LEU A 75 0.48 6.79 -17.73
N ARG A 76 1.43 6.45 -18.60
CA ARG A 76 2.85 6.36 -18.22
C ARG A 76 3.38 7.70 -17.73
N HIS A 77 3.00 8.79 -18.39
CA HIS A 77 3.39 10.13 -17.96
C HIS A 77 2.77 10.49 -16.60
N HIS A 78 1.49 10.19 -16.41
CA HIS A 78 0.78 10.38 -15.13
C HIS A 78 1.44 9.59 -14.00
N GLN A 79 1.81 8.33 -14.25
CA GLN A 79 2.56 7.51 -13.30
C GLN A 79 3.94 8.09 -12.99
N ALA A 80 4.67 8.58 -13.99
CA ALA A 80 5.96 9.22 -13.78
C ALA A 80 5.81 10.51 -12.93
N LEU A 81 4.78 11.32 -13.19
CA LEU A 81 4.47 12.51 -12.40
C LEU A 81 4.11 12.16 -10.96
N LEU A 82 3.30 11.12 -10.75
CA LEU A 82 2.96 10.61 -9.43
C LEU A 82 4.22 10.20 -8.66
N MET A 83 5.11 9.44 -9.30
CA MET A 83 6.33 8.96 -8.67
C MET A 83 7.30 10.07 -8.33
N ALA A 84 7.51 11.02 -9.25
CA ALA A 84 8.35 12.19 -8.98
C ALA A 84 7.84 13.01 -7.78
N LYS A 85 6.52 13.23 -7.69
CA LYS A 85 5.91 13.92 -6.55
C LYS A 85 6.05 13.14 -5.26
N LEU A 86 5.85 11.81 -5.29
CA LEU A 86 6.02 10.97 -4.11
C LEU A 86 7.45 11.03 -3.60
N GLU A 87 8.43 10.86 -4.48
CA GLU A 87 9.85 10.93 -4.13
C GLU A 87 10.22 12.29 -3.53
N GLN A 88 9.71 13.39 -4.10
CA GLN A 88 9.91 14.72 -3.55
C GLN A 88 9.36 14.83 -2.11
N ARG A 89 8.12 14.40 -1.88
CA ARG A 89 7.49 14.44 -0.54
C ARG A 89 8.23 13.56 0.46
N LEU A 90 8.62 12.35 0.06
CA LEU A 90 9.42 11.47 0.92
C LEU A 90 10.81 12.03 1.19
N ALA A 91 11.42 12.71 0.23
CA ALA A 91 12.67 13.43 0.44
C ALA A 91 12.46 14.55 1.48
N GLU A 92 11.42 15.39 1.33
CA GLU A 92 11.07 16.42 2.33
C GLU A 92 10.96 15.80 3.74
N LEU A 93 10.18 14.72 3.91
CA LEU A 93 10.03 13.99 5.18
C LEU A 93 11.36 13.43 5.73
N ARG A 94 12.28 12.99 4.85
CA ARG A 94 13.60 12.51 5.27
C ARG A 94 14.53 13.63 5.74
N HIS A 95 14.44 14.82 5.15
CA HIS A 95 15.30 15.94 5.56
C HIS A 95 15.00 16.40 6.99
N TYR A 96 13.75 16.25 7.45
CA TYR A 96 13.39 16.49 8.86
C TYR A 96 13.99 15.48 9.86
N ARG A 97 14.62 14.39 9.40
CA ARG A 97 15.32 13.40 10.25
C ARG A 97 16.70 13.87 10.73
N ALA A 98 17.29 14.89 10.09
CA ALA A 98 18.71 15.22 10.24
C ALA A 98 19.01 16.38 11.22
N CYS A 99 18.10 16.68 12.16
CA CYS A 99 18.32 17.65 13.24
C CYS A 99 18.30 16.97 14.60
#